data_AF-A0A440IZH2-F1
#
_entry.id   AF-A0A440IZH2-F1
#
_cell.length_a   1.000
_cell.length_b   1.000
_cell.length_c   1.000
_cell.angle_alpha   90.00
_cell.angle_beta   90.00
_cell.angle_gamma   90.00
#
_symmetry.space_group_name_H-M   'P 1'
#
loop_
_entity.id
_entity.type
_entity.pdbx_description
1 polymer ?
#
loop_
_entity_poly.entity_id
_entity_poly.type
_entity_poly.pdbx_seq_one_letter_code
_entity_poly.pdbx_strand_id
1 'polypeptide(L)'
;ATEVEVKEKKDRVDDALNATRAAVEEGIVAGGGVALLRASDNLKATGVNSDQAAGINIVRRALQSPARQIAANAGAEASIVAGKILENKANTFGFNAQTGDYGDMIAMGIVDPVKVV
;
A
#
# COMPACT_ATOMS: atom_id res chain seq x y z
N ALA A 1 -25.83 11.49 21.22
CA ALA A 1 -25.27 10.63 20.17
C ALA A 1 -26.40 9.82 19.56
N THR A 2 -26.47 9.74 18.24
CA THR A 2 -27.48 8.93 17.53
C THR A 2 -27.06 7.46 17.53
N GLU A 3 -28.01 6.55 17.31
CA GLU A 3 -27.72 5.11 17.17
C GLU A 3 -26.67 4.85 16.06
N VAL A 4 -26.76 5.63 14.97
CA VAL A 4 -25.81 5.57 13.85
C VAL A 4 -24.40 5.96 14.28
N GLU A 5 -24.24 7.01 15.08
CA GLU A 5 -22.92 7.43 15.60
C GLU A 5 -22.30 6.40 16.54
N VAL A 6 -23.11 5.71 17.35
CA VAL A 6 -22.61 4.64 18.24
C VAL A 6 -22.16 3.44 17.43
N LYS A 7 -22.92 3.07 16.38
CA LYS A 7 -22.56 1.97 15.49
C LYS A 7 -21.27 2.26 14.73
N GLU A 8 -21.13 3.45 14.16
CA GLU A 8 -19.92 3.85 13.44
C GLU A 8 -18.68 3.88 14.36
N LYS A 9 -18.82 4.36 15.60
CA LYS A 9 -17.73 4.29 16.59
C LYS A 9 -17.34 2.86 16.94
N LYS A 10 -18.34 1.97 17.08
CA LYS A 10 -18.08 0.55 17.37
C LYS A 10 -17.31 -0.08 16.21
N ASP A 11 -17.78 0.10 14.98
CA ASP A 11 -17.14 -0.46 13.79
C ASP A 11 -15.69 0.04 13.64
N ARG A 12 -15.42 1.32 13.93
CA ARG A 12 -14.04 1.87 13.96
C ARG A 12 -13.15 1.24 15.03
N VAL A 13 -13.70 1.00 16.22
CA VAL A 13 -12.93 0.37 17.31
C VAL A 13 -12.62 -1.09 16.98
N ASP A 14 -13.59 -1.81 16.44
CA ASP A 14 -13.40 -3.20 16.02
C ASP A 14 -12.35 -3.30 14.91
N ASP A 15 -12.37 -2.39 13.93
CA ASP A 15 -11.37 -2.34 12.86
C ASP A 15 -9.96 -2.04 13.39
N ALA A 16 -9.83 -1.01 14.25
CA ALA A 16 -8.56 -0.66 14.89
C ALA A 16 -7.99 -1.81 15.76
N LEU A 17 -8.86 -2.53 16.48
CA LEU A 17 -8.46 -3.68 17.28
C LEU A 17 -7.92 -4.82 16.41
N ASN A 18 -8.56 -5.10 15.28
CA ASN A 18 -8.12 -6.14 14.37
C ASN A 18 -6.82 -5.77 13.66
N ALA A 19 -6.68 -4.52 13.19
CA ALA A 19 -5.46 -4.03 12.57
C ALA A 19 -4.25 -4.07 13.53
N THR A 20 -4.43 -3.63 14.78
CA THR A 20 -3.36 -3.67 15.78
C THR A 20 -2.97 -5.10 16.16
N ARG A 21 -3.93 -6.03 16.28
CA ARG A 21 -3.63 -7.46 16.49
C ARG A 21 -2.80 -8.04 15.34
N ALA A 22 -3.22 -7.81 14.10
CA ALA A 22 -2.50 -8.27 12.91
C ALA A 22 -1.07 -7.69 12.84
N ALA A 23 -0.91 -6.41 13.21
CA ALA A 23 0.38 -5.74 13.23
C ALA A 23 1.33 -6.29 14.30
N VAL A 24 0.80 -6.70 15.45
CA VAL A 24 1.61 -7.33 16.53
C VAL A 24 2.09 -8.72 16.13
N GLU A 25 1.30 -9.47 15.36
CA GLU A 25 1.62 -10.86 14.99
C GLU A 25 2.72 -10.96 13.93
N GLU A 26 2.64 -10.17 12.85
CA GLU A 26 3.57 -10.28 11.71
C GLU A 26 4.37 -9.01 11.42
N GLY A 27 4.17 -7.96 12.22
CA GLY A 27 4.83 -6.67 12.03
C GLY A 27 4.06 -5.72 11.11
N ILE A 28 4.74 -4.63 10.76
CA ILE A 28 4.18 -3.53 9.96
C ILE A 28 5.06 -3.24 8.74
N VAL A 29 4.43 -2.74 7.69
CA VAL A 29 5.08 -2.26 6.47
C VAL A 29 4.57 -0.86 6.10
N ALA A 30 5.26 -0.21 5.17
CA ALA A 30 4.81 1.05 4.59
C ALA A 30 3.46 0.86 3.90
N GLY A 31 2.44 1.58 4.39
CA GLY A 31 1.08 1.49 3.87
C GLY A 31 0.87 2.26 2.57
N GLY A 32 -0.39 2.55 2.25
CA GLY A 32 -0.74 3.36 1.07
C GLY A 32 -0.40 2.68 -0.26
N GLY A 33 -0.33 1.34 -0.27
CA GLY A 33 0.04 0.55 -1.44
C GLY A 33 1.54 0.56 -1.79
N VAL A 34 2.39 1.21 -0.96
CA VAL A 34 3.83 1.31 -1.20
C VAL A 34 4.51 -0.06 -1.13
N ALA A 35 4.11 -0.90 -0.16
CA ALA A 35 4.64 -2.27 -0.04
C ALA A 35 4.42 -3.09 -1.33
N LEU A 36 3.20 -3.07 -1.88
CA LEU A 36 2.86 -3.78 -3.12
C LEU A 36 3.60 -3.21 -4.34
N LEU A 37 3.69 -1.87 -4.43
CA LEU A 37 4.44 -1.20 -5.50
C LEU A 37 5.90 -1.64 -5.50
N ARG A 38 6.56 -1.68 -4.32
CA ARG A 38 7.94 -2.15 -4.19
C ARG A 38 8.09 -3.66 -4.43
N ALA A 39 7.10 -4.47 -4.05
CA ALA A 39 7.09 -5.88 -4.37
C ALA A 39 7.06 -6.10 -5.90
N SER A 40 6.34 -5.26 -6.64
CA SER A 40 6.28 -5.33 -8.11
C SER A 40 7.63 -5.10 -8.79
N ASP A 41 8.45 -4.19 -8.23
CA ASP A 41 9.79 -3.88 -8.73
C ASP A 41 10.80 -4.98 -8.36
N ASN A 42 10.64 -5.57 -7.17
CA ASN A 42 11.48 -6.69 -6.71
C ASN A 42 11.11 -8.05 -7.31
N LEU A 43 10.05 -8.14 -8.13
CA LEU A 43 9.61 -9.39 -8.76
C LEU A 43 10.58 -9.81 -9.88
N LYS A 44 11.60 -10.59 -9.50
CA LYS A 44 12.64 -11.15 -10.39
C LYS A 44 12.27 -12.46 -11.08
N ALA A 45 11.04 -12.96 -10.89
CA ALA A 45 10.60 -14.22 -11.49
C ALA A 45 10.59 -14.13 -13.02
N THR A 46 11.05 -15.20 -13.68
CA THR A 46 11.04 -15.37 -15.13
C THR A 46 10.22 -16.59 -15.50
N GLY A 47 9.32 -16.47 -16.47
CA GLY A 47 8.53 -17.60 -16.97
C GLY A 47 9.37 -18.54 -17.83
N VAL A 48 9.13 -19.84 -17.75
CA VAL A 48 9.77 -20.82 -18.66
C VAL A 48 9.13 -20.85 -20.06
N ASN A 49 7.96 -20.20 -20.23
CA ASN A 49 7.29 -20.02 -21.52
C ASN A 49 6.58 -18.66 -21.58
N SER A 50 6.02 -18.35 -22.76
CA SER A 50 5.31 -17.09 -23.03
C SER A 50 4.15 -16.84 -22.07
N ASP A 51 3.39 -17.89 -21.74
CA ASP A 51 2.16 -17.78 -20.96
C ASP A 51 2.46 -17.46 -19.50
N GLN A 52 3.50 -18.10 -18.95
CA GLN A 52 3.99 -17.78 -17.62
C GLN A 52 4.59 -16.37 -17.57
N ALA A 53 5.35 -15.96 -18.59
CA ALA A 53 5.88 -14.59 -18.65
C ALA A 53 4.74 -13.56 -18.70
N ALA A 54 3.67 -13.83 -19.45
CA ALA A 54 2.47 -13.01 -19.46
C ALA A 54 1.79 -12.96 -18.07
N GLY A 55 1.65 -14.10 -17.39
CA GLY A 55 1.11 -14.17 -16.03
C GLY A 55 1.91 -13.33 -15.02
N ILE A 56 3.24 -13.44 -15.04
CA ILE A 56 4.13 -12.63 -14.19
C ILE A 56 3.93 -11.13 -14.48
N ASN A 57 3.82 -10.75 -15.75
CA ASN A 57 3.57 -9.36 -16.15
C ASN A 57 2.18 -8.85 -15.74
N ILE A 58 1.18 -9.72 -15.65
CA ILE A 58 -0.16 -9.37 -15.12
C ILE A 58 -0.03 -9.06 -13.63
N VAL A 59 0.58 -9.95 -12.84
CA VAL A 59 0.78 -9.73 -11.40
C VAL A 59 1.59 -8.47 -11.14
N ARG A 60 2.69 -8.26 -11.88
CA ARG A 60 3.52 -7.05 -11.77
C ARG A 60 2.70 -5.77 -11.98
N ARG A 61 1.78 -5.75 -12.94
CA ARG A 61 0.90 -4.60 -13.19
C ARG A 61 -0.16 -4.44 -12.11
N ALA A 62 -0.76 -5.55 -11.66
CA ALA A 62 -1.80 -5.53 -10.63
C ALA A 62 -1.29 -4.95 -9.31
N LEU A 63 -0.06 -5.32 -8.90
CA LEU A 63 0.57 -4.83 -7.68
C LEU A 63 0.79 -3.30 -7.65
N GLN A 64 0.89 -2.66 -8.82
CA GLN A 64 1.03 -1.19 -8.91
C GLN A 64 -0.30 -0.45 -8.81
N SER A 65 -1.42 -1.14 -9.05
CA SER A 65 -2.75 -0.52 -9.14
C SER A 65 -3.17 0.18 -7.85
N PRO A 66 -2.98 -0.37 -6.63
CA PRO A 66 -3.44 0.27 -5.40
C PRO A 66 -2.78 1.63 -5.15
N ALA A 67 -1.45 1.72 -5.22
CA ALA A 67 -0.73 2.98 -5.02
C ALA A 67 -1.14 4.04 -6.07
N ARG A 68 -1.31 3.62 -7.33
CA ARG A 68 -1.75 4.50 -8.41
C ARG A 68 -3.18 5.00 -8.20
N GLN A 69 -4.09 4.14 -7.76
CA GLN A 69 -5.47 4.51 -7.48
C GLN A 69 -5.56 5.49 -6.31
N ILE A 70 -4.80 5.25 -5.24
CA ILE A 70 -4.73 6.15 -4.08
C ILE A 70 -4.21 7.54 -4.51
N ALA A 71 -3.14 7.58 -5.31
CA ALA A 71 -2.61 8.82 -5.86
C ALA A 71 -3.63 9.57 -6.73
N ALA A 72 -4.31 8.86 -7.63
CA ALA A 72 -5.32 9.44 -8.51
C ALA A 72 -6.52 10.00 -7.72
N ASN A 73 -6.98 9.27 -6.70
CA ASN A 73 -8.06 9.72 -5.81
C ASN A 73 -7.67 10.99 -5.03
N ALA A 74 -6.39 11.18 -4.74
CA ALA A 74 -5.84 12.38 -4.13
C ALA A 74 -5.60 13.54 -5.12
N GLY A 75 -5.95 13.36 -6.41
CA GLY A 75 -5.74 14.36 -7.46
C GLY A 75 -4.30 14.48 -7.96
N ALA A 76 -3.41 13.58 -7.55
CA ALA A 76 -2.04 13.52 -8.04
C ALA A 76 -1.92 12.66 -9.31
N GLU A 77 -0.91 12.94 -10.14
CA GLU A 77 -0.64 12.10 -11.31
C GLU A 77 0.04 10.80 -10.86
N ALA A 78 -0.69 9.68 -11.06
CA ALA A 78 -0.33 8.38 -10.52
C ALA A 78 1.01 7.84 -11.04
N SER A 79 1.39 8.16 -12.28
CA SER A 79 2.63 7.67 -12.88
C SER A 79 3.86 8.37 -12.29
N ILE A 80 3.78 9.67 -12.03
CA ILE A 80 4.80 10.47 -11.35
C ILE A 80 4.96 10.00 -9.91
N VAL A 81 3.85 9.78 -9.20
CA VAL A 81 3.89 9.27 -7.82
C VAL A 81 4.57 7.91 -7.77
N ALA A 82 4.11 6.96 -8.59
CA ALA A 82 4.69 5.62 -8.63
C ALA A 82 6.18 5.65 -9.02
N GLY A 83 6.55 6.46 -10.02
CA GLY A 83 7.93 6.64 -10.47
C GLY A 83 8.83 7.15 -9.35
N LYS A 84 8.45 8.24 -8.68
CA LYS A 84 9.23 8.83 -7.57
C LYS A 84 9.43 7.86 -6.41
N ILE A 85 8.41 7.06 -6.09
CA ILE A 85 8.51 6.04 -5.04
C ILE A 85 9.55 4.98 -5.42
N LEU A 86 9.53 4.50 -6.67
CA LEU A 86 10.43 3.47 -7.17
C LEU A 86 11.87 3.97 -7.40
N GLU A 87 12.06 5.23 -7.77
CA GLU A 87 13.39 5.85 -7.91
C GLU A 87 14.15 5.90 -6.57
N ASN A 88 13.42 5.98 -5.45
CA ASN A 88 14.01 5.94 -4.13
C ASN A 88 14.18 4.49 -3.63
N LYS A 89 15.39 4.16 -3.18
CA LYS A 89 15.75 2.82 -2.71
C LYS A 89 15.26 2.49 -1.30
N ALA A 90 14.83 3.47 -0.50
CA ALA A 90 14.38 3.24 0.86
C ALA A 90 13.02 2.53 0.87
N ASN A 91 12.94 1.35 1.48
CA ASN A 91 11.72 0.52 1.49
C ASN A 91 10.49 1.23 2.07
N THR A 92 10.69 2.21 2.95
CA THR A 92 9.64 2.97 3.61
C THR A 92 9.27 4.27 2.90
N PHE A 93 10.02 4.67 1.88
CA PHE A 93 9.74 5.91 1.15
C PHE A 93 8.49 5.75 0.29
N GLY A 94 7.53 6.65 0.49
CA GLY A 94 6.22 6.62 -0.14
C GLY A 94 5.64 8.02 -0.38
N PHE A 95 4.34 8.05 -0.66
CA PHE A 95 3.55 9.25 -0.89
C PHE A 95 2.38 9.30 0.09
N ASN A 96 2.32 10.34 0.89
CA ASN A 96 1.20 10.62 1.78
C ASN A 96 0.08 11.28 0.98
N ALA A 97 -0.94 10.51 0.60
CA ALA A 97 -2.08 10.99 -0.16
C ALA A 97 -2.96 12.02 0.60
N GLN A 98 -2.84 12.11 1.93
CA GLN A 98 -3.58 13.11 2.71
C GLN A 98 -2.94 14.50 2.64
N THR A 99 -1.61 14.58 2.54
CA THR A 99 -0.88 15.87 2.53
C THR A 99 -0.26 16.21 1.18
N GLY A 100 -0.01 15.22 0.32
CA GLY A 100 0.72 15.36 -0.94
C GLY A 100 2.25 15.25 -0.80
N ASP A 101 2.75 14.93 0.38
CA ASP A 101 4.20 14.88 0.64
C ASP A 101 4.80 13.50 0.42
N TYR A 102 6.09 13.48 0.10
CA TYR A 102 6.87 12.25 0.02
C TYR A 102 7.78 12.11 1.23
N GLY A 103 7.96 10.88 1.72
CA GLY A 103 8.86 10.62 2.83
C GLY A 103 8.69 9.22 3.40
N ASP A 104 9.20 9.02 4.61
CA ASP A 104 9.10 7.74 5.29
C ASP A 104 7.67 7.53 5.82
N MET A 105 6.97 6.56 5.22
CA MET A 105 5.58 6.24 5.55
C MET A 105 5.40 5.76 6.98
N ILE A 106 6.39 5.05 7.54
CA ILE A 106 6.35 4.59 8.93
C ILE A 106 6.49 5.78 9.87
N ALA A 107 7.45 6.68 9.60
CA ALA A 107 7.60 7.91 10.38
C ALA A 107 6.37 8.83 10.29
N MET A 108 5.67 8.82 9.16
CA MET A 108 4.40 9.52 8.94
C MET A 108 3.19 8.80 9.57
N GLY A 109 3.36 7.60 10.13
CA GLY A 109 2.28 6.82 10.73
C GLY A 109 1.35 6.12 9.73
N ILE A 110 1.71 6.09 8.44
CA ILE A 110 0.94 5.42 7.39
C ILE A 110 1.52 4.01 7.23
N VAL A 111 0.98 3.10 8.04
CA VAL A 111 1.46 1.72 8.16
C VAL A 111 0.33 0.74 7.90
N ASP A 112 0.66 -0.37 7.25
CA ASP A 112 -0.26 -1.49 7.05
C ASP A 112 0.30 -2.72 7.79
N PRO A 113 -0.56 -3.53 8.46
CA PRO A 113 -0.13 -4.81 9.02
C PRO A 113 0.33 -5.77 7.93
N VAL A 114 1.48 -6.40 8.11
CA VAL A 114 2.04 -7.35 7.12
C VAL A 114 1.05 -8.47 6.79
N LYS A 115 0.35 -8.99 7.80
CA LYS A 115 -0.61 -10.08 7.68
C LYS A 115 -1.78 -9.80 6.71
N VAL A 116 -2.05 -8.53 6.42
CA VAL A 116 -3.13 -8.12 5.51
C VAL A 116 -2.65 -8.01 4.06
N VAL A 117 -1.33 -7.86 3.85
CA VAL A 117 -0.69 -7.52 2.57
C VAL A 117 -0.14 -8.75 1.85
#